data_AF-A0A502D583-F1
#
_entry.id   AF-A0A502D583-F1
#
_cell.length_a   1.000
_cell.length_b   1.000
_cell.length_c   1.000
_cell.angle_alpha   90.00
_cell.angle_beta   90.00
_cell.angle_gamma   90.00
#
_symmetry.space_group_name_H-M   'P 1'
#
loop_
_entity.id
_entity.type
_entity.pdbx_description
1 polymer ?
#
loop_
_entity_poly.entity_id
_entity_poly.type
_entity_poly.pdbx_seq_one_letter_code
_entity_poly.pdbx_strand_id
1 'polypeptide(L)'
;MVTVTGNKVSPPPATVDLAVGEKLTLTVTSDHADQLHIHGFEIEKDLVAGEPLSVTVTGDQPGVYEVETHHPELRLLKIAVK
;
A
#
# COMPACT_ATOMS: atom_id res chain seq x y z
N MET A 1 -2.53 9.30 -1.58
CA MET A 1 -1.87 8.75 -2.78
C MET A 1 -0.41 8.53 -2.46
N VAL A 2 0.15 7.41 -2.91
CA VAL A 2 1.57 7.08 -2.82
C VAL A 2 2.13 6.95 -4.24
N THR A 3 3.34 7.43 -4.47
CA THR A 3 4.04 7.33 -5.75
C THR A 3 5.38 6.65 -5.58
N VAL A 4 5.71 5.75 -6.49
CA VAL A 4 7.02 5.11 -6.61
C VAL A 4 7.72 5.65 -7.86
N THR A 5 8.97 6.10 -7.69
CA THR A 5 9.82 6.55 -8.80
C THR A 5 11.22 5.97 -8.63
N GLY A 6 11.56 5.00 -9.47
CA GLY A 6 12.68 4.09 -9.23
C GLY A 6 12.58 3.49 -7.82
N ASN A 7 13.59 3.73 -6.99
CA ASN A 7 13.64 3.19 -5.62
C ASN A 7 13.19 4.19 -4.54
N LYS A 8 12.41 5.21 -4.91
CA LYS A 8 11.91 6.24 -3.98
C LYS A 8 10.40 6.19 -3.85
N VAL A 9 9.94 6.26 -2.61
CA VAL A 9 8.52 6.36 -2.25
C VAL A 9 8.20 7.79 -1.82
N SER A 10 7.11 8.35 -2.33
CA SER A 10 6.58 9.67 -1.96
C SER A 10 5.09 9.60 -1.64
N PRO A 11 4.63 10.12 -0.49
CA PRO A 11 5.43 10.64 0.62
C PRO A 11 6.33 9.55 1.24
N PRO A 12 7.32 9.91 2.09
CA PRO A 12 8.11 8.92 2.81
C PRO A 12 7.20 7.95 3.59
N PRO A 13 7.58 6.67 3.75
CA PRO A 13 6.73 5.69 4.39
C PRO A 13 6.31 6.10 5.80
N ALA A 14 5.02 5.99 6.08
CA ALA A 14 4.41 6.37 7.35
C ALA A 14 3.43 5.29 7.81
N THR A 15 2.95 5.40 9.05
CA THR A 15 1.86 4.55 9.55
C THR A 15 0.55 5.30 9.43
N VAL A 16 -0.48 4.64 8.91
CA VAL A 16 -1.86 5.08 8.90
C VAL A 16 -2.60 4.29 9.95
N ASP A 17 -3.22 4.98 10.91
CA ASP A 17 -4.06 4.35 11.92
C ASP A 17 -5.48 4.19 11.37
N LEU A 18 -6.08 3.01 11.59
CA LEU A 18 -7.49 2.73 11.33
C LEU A 18 -8.15 2.22 12.61
N ALA A 19 -9.37 2.66 12.88
CA ALA A 19 -10.22 1.98 13.86
C ALA A 19 -10.68 0.62 13.31
N VAL A 20 -10.98 -0.33 14.20
CA VAL A 20 -11.63 -1.58 13.79
C VAL A 20 -12.92 -1.30 13.00
N GLY A 21 -13.04 -1.87 11.80
CA GLY A 21 -14.14 -1.68 10.86
C GLY A 21 -14.03 -0.43 9.96
N GLU A 22 -13.02 0.41 10.16
CA GLU A 22 -12.76 1.57 9.29
C GLU A 22 -12.19 1.13 7.93
N LYS A 23 -12.52 1.90 6.88
CA LYS A 23 -12.03 1.65 5.52
C LYS A 23 -10.94 2.64 5.13
N LEU A 24 -9.93 2.13 4.44
CA LEU A 24 -8.89 2.92 3.78
C LEU A 24 -8.89 2.63 2.28
N THR A 25 -9.01 3.67 1.46
CA THR A 25 -8.70 3.58 0.03
C THR A 25 -7.30 4.09 -0.22
N LEU A 26 -6.42 3.19 -0.64
CA LEU A 26 -5.04 3.49 -1.04
C LEU A 26 -4.97 3.59 -2.56
N THR A 27 -4.44 4.71 -3.05
CA THR A 27 -4.08 4.90 -4.46
C THR A 27 -2.56 4.90 -4.60
N VAL A 28 -2.02 4.03 -5.46
CA VAL A 28 -0.60 3.87 -5.75
C VAL A 28 -0.35 4.07 -7.25
N THR A 29 0.71 4.79 -7.59
CA THR A 29 1.25 4.86 -8.96
C THR A 29 2.73 4.56 -8.94
N SER A 30 3.22 3.73 -9.86
CA SER A 30 4.65 3.45 -10.05
C SER A 30 5.10 3.94 -11.42
N ASP A 31 6.36 4.32 -11.57
CA ASP A 31 6.97 4.65 -12.87
C ASP A 31 7.43 3.41 -13.66
N HIS A 32 7.26 2.22 -13.10
CA HIS A 32 7.56 0.93 -13.71
C HIS A 32 6.46 -0.10 -13.39
N ALA A 33 6.41 -1.17 -14.17
CA ALA A 33 5.53 -2.29 -13.87
C ALA A 33 6.03 -3.03 -12.63
N ASP A 34 5.13 -3.36 -11.72
CA ASP A 34 5.43 -4.02 -10.45
C ASP A 34 4.15 -4.67 -9.88
N GLN A 35 4.15 -5.06 -8.61
CA GLN A 35 3.01 -5.58 -7.88
C GLN A 35 2.89 -4.88 -6.53
N LEU A 36 1.67 -4.47 -6.17
CA LEU A 36 1.31 -3.97 -4.84
C LEU A 36 0.94 -5.15 -3.94
N HIS A 37 1.60 -5.27 -2.80
CA HIS A 37 1.28 -6.21 -1.74
C HIS A 37 0.72 -5.47 -0.51
N ILE A 38 -0.39 -5.96 0.04
CA ILE A 38 -0.96 -5.50 1.32
C ILE A 38 -1.10 -6.71 2.23
N HIS A 39 -0.08 -6.94 3.05
CA HIS A 39 0.02 -8.10 3.95
C HIS A 39 -1.09 -8.10 5.00
N GLY A 40 -1.58 -9.27 5.39
CA GLY A 40 -2.69 -9.43 6.35
C GLY A 40 -4.09 -9.08 5.79
N PHE A 41 -4.15 -8.51 4.59
CA PHE A 41 -5.37 -8.38 3.80
C PHE A 41 -5.38 -9.34 2.59
N GLU A 42 -4.29 -10.09 2.37
CA GLU A 42 -4.11 -11.03 1.25
C GLU A 42 -4.36 -10.39 -0.13
N ILE A 43 -3.89 -9.16 -0.31
CA ILE A 43 -4.03 -8.43 -1.58
C ILE A 43 -2.68 -8.37 -2.29
N GLU A 44 -2.67 -8.93 -3.50
CA GLU A 44 -1.63 -8.77 -4.50
C GLU A 44 -2.26 -8.24 -5.80
N LYS A 45 -1.77 -7.11 -6.32
CA LYS A 45 -2.33 -6.47 -7.52
C LYS A 45 -1.23 -5.90 -8.41
N ASP A 46 -1.38 -6.08 -9.71
CA ASP A 46 -0.42 -5.54 -10.68
C ASP A 46 -0.48 -4.01 -10.70
N LEU A 47 0.70 -3.39 -10.70
CA LEU A 47 0.90 -1.98 -10.96
C LEU A 47 1.35 -1.83 -12.42
N VAL A 48 0.58 -1.08 -13.20
CA VAL A 48 0.95 -0.69 -14.56
C VAL A 48 1.70 0.64 -14.50
N ALA A 49 2.84 0.72 -15.20
CA ALA A 49 3.68 1.92 -15.19
C ALA A 49 2.87 3.17 -15.60
N GLY A 50 2.88 4.19 -14.75
CA GLY A 50 2.20 5.47 -14.96
C GLY A 50 0.70 5.46 -14.69
N GLU A 51 0.09 4.30 -14.43
CA GLU A 51 -1.35 4.19 -14.17
C GLU A 51 -1.64 4.11 -12.66
N PRO A 52 -2.63 4.86 -12.13
CA PRO A 52 -3.02 4.76 -10.74
C PRO A 52 -3.85 3.50 -10.49
N LEU A 53 -3.40 2.66 -9.56
CA LEU A 53 -4.18 1.58 -8.96
C LEU A 53 -4.82 2.07 -7.67
N SER A 54 -6.12 1.82 -7.46
CA SER A 54 -6.80 2.08 -6.18
C SER A 54 -7.34 0.79 -5.57
N VAL A 55 -7.03 0.57 -4.29
CA VAL A 55 -7.45 -0.60 -3.50
C VAL A 55 -8.11 -0.10 -2.22
N THR A 56 -9.23 -0.70 -1.84
CA THR A 56 -9.88 -0.43 -0.54
C THR A 56 -9.73 -1.62 0.39
N VAL A 57 -9.31 -1.37 1.62
CA VAL A 57 -9.24 -2.35 2.70
C VAL A 57 -10.15 -1.92 3.86
N THR A 58 -10.58 -2.90 4.67
CA THR A 58 -11.34 -2.66 5.91
C THR A 58 -10.52 -3.23 7.07
N GLY A 59 -10.21 -2.40 8.08
CA GLY A 59 -9.44 -2.82 9.25
C GLY A 59 -10.23 -3.76 10.17
N ASP A 60 -10.41 -5.02 9.79
CA ASP A 60 -11.27 -5.96 10.55
C ASP A 60 -10.55 -6.60 11.75
N GLN A 61 -9.23 -6.77 11.66
CA GLN A 61 -8.41 -7.39 12.70
C GLN A 61 -7.38 -6.38 13.24
N PRO A 62 -7.28 -6.21 14.57
CA PRO A 62 -6.21 -5.40 15.17
C PRO A 62 -4.82 -5.94 14.80
N GLY A 63 -3.90 -5.05 14.46
CA GLY A 63 -2.58 -5.44 14.00
C GLY A 63 -1.84 -4.31 13.30
N VAL A 64 -0.60 -4.59 12.90
CA VAL A 64 0.20 -3.69 12.05
C VAL A 64 0.58 -4.45 10.80
N TYR A 65 0.18 -3.92 9.66
CA TYR A 65 0.27 -4.55 8.36
C TYR A 65 1.16 -3.73 7.45
N GLU A 66 2.02 -4.39 6.67
CA GLU A 66 2.92 -3.70 5.74
C GLU A 66 2.31 -3.65 4.34
N VAL A 67 2.51 -2.51 3.69
CA VAL A 67 2.16 -2.30 2.29
C VAL A 67 3.44 -2.00 1.53
N GLU A 68 3.69 -2.72 0.45
CA GLU A 68 4.94 -2.65 -0.30
C GLU A 68 4.77 -2.93 -1.79
N THR A 69 5.78 -2.58 -2.57
CA THR A 69 6.00 -3.13 -3.91
C THR A 69 6.75 -4.45 -3.84
N HIS A 70 6.71 -5.27 -4.90
CA HIS A 70 7.38 -6.57 -4.93
C HIS A 70 8.82 -6.48 -5.45
N HIS A 71 9.11 -5.68 -6.49
CA HIS A 71 10.43 -5.64 -7.13
C HIS A 71 10.86 -4.23 -7.60
N PRO A 72 11.69 -3.51 -6.81
CA PRO A 72 12.24 -3.92 -5.51
C PRO A 72 11.17 -3.88 -4.41
N GLU A 73 11.44 -4.59 -3.31
CA GLU A 73 10.64 -4.46 -2.09
C GLU A 73 10.80 -3.04 -1.51
N LEU A 74 9.81 -2.18 -1.75
CA LEU A 74 9.76 -0.83 -1.21
C LEU A 74 8.54 -0.72 -0.31
N ARG A 75 8.77 -0.58 0.99
CA ARG A 75 7.71 -0.28 1.94
C ARG A 75 7.07 1.06 1.59
N LEU A 76 5.77 1.04 1.33
CA LEU A 76 4.96 2.21 0.98
C LEU A 76 4.39 2.88 2.23
N LEU A 77 3.80 2.09 3.12
CA LEU A 77 3.25 2.51 4.41
C LEU A 77 3.03 1.30 5.32
N LYS A 78 2.63 1.58 6.57
CA LYS A 78 2.03 0.59 7.47
C LYS A 78 0.59 0.96 7.75
N ILE A 79 -0.27 -0.03 7.90
CA ILE A 79 -1.64 0.14 8.38
C ILE A 79 -1.67 -0.41 9.80
N ALA A 80 -1.96 0.42 10.79
CA ALA A 80 -2.15 -0.01 12.17
C ALA A 80 -3.64 0.02 12.50
N VAL A 81 -4.24 -1.15 12.68
CA VAL A 81 -5.63 -1.30 13.09
C VAL A 81 -5.68 -1.37 14.62
N LYS A 82 -6.41 -0.46 15.25
CA LYS A 82 -6.46 -0.27 16.71
C LYS A 82 -7.89 -0.19 17.24
#